data_AF-A0A3S9ZBU6-F1
#
_entry.id   AF-A0A3S9ZBU6-F1
#
_cell.length_a   1.000
_cell.length_b   1.000
_cell.length_c   1.000
_cell.angle_alpha   90.00
_cell.angle_beta   90.00
_cell.angle_gamma   90.00
#
_symmetry.space_group_name_H-M   'P 1'
#
loop_
_entity.id
_entity.type
_entity.pdbx_description
1 polymer ?
#
loop_
_entity_poly.entity_id
_entity_poly.type
_entity_poly.pdbx_seq_one_letter_code
_entity_poly.pdbx_strand_id
1 'polypeptide(L)'
;MSRVPGWLGQVGNRLTEMSERLDERRAEAEREDDEGGTARPSSSRGHGGGAREHATEVLSVVVSRPDPAHAVPWGVRVAAEAGWRLLVLAGTVWVLMRVISAVQLLVLAFVAALLITALLHPTVARLCRYGVPRGLATALTAISGFVVMGLIGWFVTWQVMENIDTLSDQIQDGIDELRKWLLNSPFHVTDKQINQIAKNLRDAIGANTDQITSAGLEGVQVVVEALTGILLTMFSTLFLLYDGRRIWGWTLKLVPAAARPGVAGAGPRAWRTLTAYVRGTVLVALIDAIFIGLGIYFLNVPMAVPLAVFIFLFSFIPLVGAVASGALAVVVALVTQGVFTAVMTLVVVLAVQQIEGHVLQPFILGRAVRVHPLAVVLSVAGGGMIAGIGGAVVAVPLVAVTNTVVGYLRAYAHDQSVADAAGRQPAVPATAGSAPPDTPAGASPAPADTPADGTPTGTPDGGDRDGGQGDGGTGAGGKGAGGTGGPS
;
A
#
# COMPACT_ATOMS: atom_id res chain seq x y z
N MET A 1 -30.86 -17.21 32.27
CA MET A 1 -32.17 -16.69 31.80
C MET A 1 -32.12 -15.17 31.85
N SER A 2 -31.78 -14.53 30.73
CA SER A 2 -31.67 -13.08 30.59
C SER A 2 -33.04 -12.44 30.38
N ARG A 3 -33.44 -11.53 31.27
CA ARG A 3 -34.68 -10.75 31.15
C ARG A 3 -34.55 -9.82 29.94
N VAL A 4 -35.37 -10.06 28.91
CA VAL A 4 -35.51 -9.17 27.76
C VAL A 4 -36.12 -7.84 28.25
N PRO A 5 -35.53 -6.69 27.90
CA PRO A 5 -35.96 -5.40 28.44
C PRO A 5 -37.33 -4.98 27.85
N GLY A 6 -38.24 -4.54 28.73
CA GLY A 6 -39.67 -4.34 28.46
C GLY A 6 -40.03 -3.34 27.36
N TRP A 7 -39.07 -2.55 26.86
CA TRP A 7 -39.29 -1.65 25.72
C TRP A 7 -39.54 -2.41 24.41
N LEU A 8 -38.99 -3.62 24.25
CA LEU A 8 -39.23 -4.47 23.07
C LEU A 8 -40.69 -4.94 22.98
N GLY A 9 -41.34 -5.22 24.12
CA GLY A 9 -42.76 -5.57 24.16
C GLY A 9 -43.68 -4.40 23.79
N GLN A 10 -43.32 -3.18 24.21
CA GLN A 10 -44.08 -1.98 23.86
C GLN A 10 -44.00 -1.64 22.37
N VAL A 11 -42.86 -1.87 21.73
CA VAL A 11 -42.71 -1.69 20.27
C VAL A 11 -43.51 -2.74 19.51
N GLY A 12 -43.51 -3.99 19.97
CA GLY A 12 -44.32 -5.07 19.41
C GLY A 12 -45.81 -4.71 19.39
N ASN A 13 -46.37 -4.29 20.53
CA ASN A 13 -47.79 -3.93 20.62
C ASN A 13 -48.15 -2.75 19.72
N ARG A 14 -47.27 -1.73 19.59
CA ARG A 14 -47.52 -0.59 18.69
C ARG A 14 -47.50 -0.99 17.21
N LEU A 15 -46.69 -1.98 16.84
CA LEU A 15 -46.67 -2.48 15.47
C LEU A 15 -47.94 -3.28 15.14
N THR A 16 -48.43 -4.08 16.09
CA THR A 16 -49.66 -4.85 15.92
C THR A 16 -50.89 -3.94 15.81
N GLU A 17 -50.99 -2.90 16.67
CA GLU A 17 -52.10 -1.94 16.61
C GLU A 17 -52.08 -1.12 15.30
N MET A 18 -50.88 -0.88 14.76
CA MET A 18 -50.72 -0.20 13.47
C MET A 18 -51.08 -1.09 12.28
N SER A 19 -50.84 -2.41 12.36
CA SER A 19 -51.31 -3.34 11.32
C SER A 19 -52.83 -3.50 11.32
N GLU A 20 -53.48 -3.59 12.49
CA GLU A 20 -54.95 -3.68 12.55
C GLU A 20 -55.62 -2.44 11.95
N ARG A 21 -55.11 -1.24 12.22
CA ARG A 21 -55.63 0.00 11.62
C ARG A 21 -55.46 0.06 10.10
N LEU A 22 -54.44 -0.59 9.55
CA LEU A 22 -54.24 -0.65 8.10
C LEU A 22 -55.18 -1.67 7.45
N ASP A 23 -55.43 -2.80 8.11
CA ASP A 23 -56.38 -3.80 7.65
C ASP A 23 -57.83 -3.29 7.73
N GLU A 24 -58.18 -2.53 8.77
CA GLU A 24 -59.48 -1.84 8.86
C GLU A 24 -59.68 -0.87 7.70
N ARG A 25 -58.67 -0.02 7.39
CA ARG A 25 -58.78 0.92 6.27
C ARG A 25 -58.84 0.23 4.92
N ARG A 26 -58.20 -0.93 4.78
CA ARG A 26 -58.27 -1.73 3.56
C ARG A 26 -59.66 -2.34 3.39
N ALA A 27 -60.26 -2.83 4.48
CA ALA A 27 -61.61 -3.35 4.48
C ALA A 27 -62.67 -2.25 4.27
N GLU A 28 -62.45 -1.04 4.76
CA GLU A 28 -63.29 0.13 4.47
C GLU A 28 -63.22 0.51 2.98
N ALA A 29 -62.03 0.52 2.39
CA ALA A 29 -61.86 0.80 0.96
C ALA A 29 -62.50 -0.28 0.07
N GLU A 30 -62.41 -1.55 0.45
CA GLU A 30 -63.08 -2.65 -0.28
C GLU A 30 -64.62 -2.58 -0.18
N ARG A 31 -65.17 -2.07 0.94
CA ARG A 31 -66.62 -1.83 1.07
C ARG A 31 -67.11 -0.64 0.26
N GLU A 32 -66.32 0.43 0.16
CA GLU A 32 -66.65 1.57 -0.70
C GLU A 32 -66.68 1.17 -2.19
N ASP A 33 -65.81 0.25 -2.62
CA ASP A 33 -65.80 -0.28 -3.99
C ASP A 33 -67.00 -1.21 -4.27
N ASP A 34 -67.45 -2.00 -3.29
CA ASP A 34 -68.62 -2.88 -3.44
C ASP A 34 -69.96 -2.12 -3.39
N GLU A 35 -70.08 -1.03 -2.61
CA GLU A 35 -71.31 -0.21 -2.55
C GLU A 35 -71.48 0.75 -3.75
N GLY A 36 -70.40 1.07 -4.47
CA GLY A 36 -70.43 1.92 -5.67
C GLY A 36 -70.93 1.23 -6.95
N GLY A 37 -71.14 -0.08 -6.93
CA GLY A 37 -71.41 -0.92 -8.12
C GLY A 37 -72.90 -1.09 -8.48
N THR A 38 -73.71 -0.04 -8.57
CA THR A 38 -75.10 -0.17 -9.03
C THR A 38 -75.26 -0.03 -10.56
N ALA A 39 -75.39 -1.19 -11.20
CA ALA A 39 -76.23 -1.51 -12.37
C ALA A 39 -76.22 -0.60 -13.63
N ARG A 40 -75.75 -1.15 -14.76
CA ARG A 40 -76.32 -0.86 -16.10
C ARG A 40 -76.49 -2.15 -16.91
N PRO A 41 -77.67 -2.41 -17.52
CA PRO A 41 -77.87 -3.58 -18.35
C PRO A 41 -77.36 -3.34 -19.76
N SER A 42 -76.70 -4.35 -20.32
CA SER A 42 -76.35 -4.42 -21.75
C SER A 42 -77.57 -4.86 -22.56
N SER A 43 -78.06 -4.00 -23.46
CA SER A 43 -78.97 -4.41 -24.53
C SER A 43 -78.42 -4.01 -25.90
N SER A 44 -78.78 -4.83 -26.87
CA SER A 44 -78.18 -5.02 -28.19
C SER A 44 -78.69 -4.11 -29.29
N ARG A 45 -77.83 -3.90 -30.31
CA ARG A 45 -78.09 -3.69 -31.75
C ARG A 45 -78.96 -2.50 -32.21
N GLY A 46 -78.43 -1.74 -33.18
CA GLY A 46 -79.25 -1.04 -34.17
C GLY A 46 -78.56 0.12 -34.90
N HIS A 47 -78.38 -0.05 -36.20
CA HIS A 47 -78.12 0.91 -37.29
C HIS A 47 -78.30 2.44 -37.06
N GLY A 48 -77.36 3.21 -37.65
CA GLY A 48 -77.67 4.20 -38.69
C GLY A 48 -77.83 5.68 -38.28
N GLY A 49 -77.20 6.56 -39.07
CA GLY A 49 -77.64 7.96 -39.27
C GLY A 49 -76.91 9.01 -38.43
N GLY A 50 -76.23 9.93 -39.09
CA GLY A 50 -75.54 11.05 -38.46
C GLY A 50 -76.47 12.14 -37.92
N ALA A 51 -76.00 12.85 -36.91
CA ALA A 51 -76.36 14.23 -36.61
C ALA A 51 -75.30 14.82 -35.67
N ARG A 52 -74.82 16.02 -36.00
CA ARG A 52 -74.02 16.86 -35.11
C ARG A 52 -74.90 17.29 -33.94
N GLU A 53 -74.43 17.10 -32.71
CA GLU A 53 -74.93 17.86 -31.56
C GLU A 53 -73.83 18.05 -30.52
N HIS A 54 -73.69 19.29 -30.08
CA HIS A 54 -72.77 19.76 -29.06
C HIS A 54 -73.13 19.14 -27.70
N ALA A 55 -72.22 18.37 -27.11
CA ALA A 55 -72.30 17.96 -25.71
C ALA A 55 -71.06 18.45 -24.98
N THR A 56 -71.30 19.35 -24.03
CA THR A 56 -70.36 20.00 -23.11
C THR A 56 -69.31 19.04 -22.57
N GLU A 57 -68.06 19.27 -22.95
CA GLU A 57 -66.87 18.61 -22.42
C GLU A 57 -66.66 19.09 -20.98
N VAL A 58 -67.17 18.34 -20.00
CA VAL A 58 -66.83 18.52 -18.59
C VAL A 58 -65.38 18.08 -18.43
N LEU A 59 -64.47 19.05 -18.40
CA LEU A 59 -63.07 18.87 -18.01
C LEU A 59 -63.02 18.32 -16.58
N SER A 60 -62.87 17.01 -16.45
CA SER A 60 -62.39 16.40 -15.20
C SER A 60 -60.93 16.81 -15.03
N VAL A 61 -60.70 17.80 -14.18
CA VAL A 61 -59.34 18.15 -13.72
C VAL A 61 -58.84 16.98 -12.88
N VAL A 62 -58.18 16.02 -13.52
CA VAL A 62 -57.35 15.04 -12.85
C VAL A 62 -56.21 15.84 -12.21
N VAL A 63 -56.30 16.10 -10.90
CA VAL A 63 -55.19 16.63 -10.12
C VAL A 63 -54.09 15.58 -10.17
N SER A 64 -53.16 15.70 -11.11
CA SER A 64 -51.95 14.90 -11.14
C SER A 64 -51.21 15.17 -9.84
N ARG A 65 -51.16 14.19 -8.94
CA ARG A 65 -50.32 14.27 -7.73
C ARG A 65 -48.89 14.58 -8.19
N PRO A 66 -48.23 15.63 -7.65
CA PRO A 66 -46.86 15.95 -8.03
C PRO A 66 -45.97 14.72 -7.86
N ASP A 67 -45.16 14.41 -8.89
CA ASP A 67 -44.18 13.34 -8.86
C ASP A 67 -43.30 13.50 -7.60
N PRO A 68 -43.18 12.48 -6.71
CA PRO A 68 -42.41 12.56 -5.46
C PRO A 68 -40.96 13.01 -5.66
N ALA A 69 -40.42 12.91 -6.88
CA ALA A 69 -39.12 13.45 -7.25
C ALA A 69 -38.98 14.99 -7.10
N HIS A 70 -40.09 15.72 -7.07
CA HIS A 70 -40.13 17.19 -6.94
C HIS A 70 -40.41 17.68 -5.52
N ALA A 71 -40.79 16.79 -4.60
CA ALA A 71 -41.09 17.13 -3.20
C ALA A 71 -39.84 17.22 -2.32
N VAL A 72 -38.69 16.71 -2.79
CA VAL A 72 -37.46 16.59 -2.01
C VAL A 72 -36.42 17.61 -2.49
N PRO A 73 -35.89 18.49 -1.61
CA PRO A 73 -34.86 19.46 -1.98
C PRO A 73 -33.65 18.81 -2.65
N TRP A 74 -33.09 19.47 -3.66
CA TRP A 74 -31.97 18.96 -4.46
C TRP A 74 -30.78 18.47 -3.61
N GLY A 75 -30.45 19.18 -2.54
CA GLY A 75 -29.38 18.79 -1.61
C GLY A 75 -29.65 17.45 -0.91
N VAL A 76 -30.90 17.15 -0.58
CA VAL A 76 -31.28 15.87 0.05
C VAL A 76 -31.20 14.72 -0.97
N ARG A 77 -31.50 14.97 -2.24
CA ARG A 77 -31.34 13.97 -3.32
C ARG A 77 -29.87 13.63 -3.57
N VAL A 78 -29.01 14.65 -3.69
CA VAL A 78 -27.56 14.45 -3.86
C VAL A 78 -26.96 13.73 -2.63
N ALA A 79 -27.37 14.12 -1.43
CA ALA A 79 -26.96 13.45 -0.20
C ALA A 79 -27.45 12.00 -0.12
N ALA A 80 -28.68 11.71 -0.57
CA ALA A 80 -29.22 10.35 -0.61
C ALA A 80 -28.50 9.47 -1.65
N GLU A 81 -28.24 9.99 -2.85
CA GLU A 81 -27.48 9.28 -3.89
C GLU A 81 -26.03 9.02 -3.47
N ALA A 82 -25.37 10.02 -2.87
CA ALA A 82 -24.03 9.86 -2.32
C ALA A 82 -24.05 8.89 -1.12
N GLY A 83 -25.04 8.99 -0.25
CA GLY A 83 -25.23 8.15 0.93
C GLY A 83 -25.42 6.68 0.58
N TRP A 84 -26.31 6.36 -0.36
CA TRP A 84 -26.50 4.98 -0.82
C TRP A 84 -25.23 4.43 -1.49
N ARG A 85 -24.53 5.21 -2.33
CA ARG A 85 -23.26 4.79 -2.95
C ARG A 85 -22.18 4.55 -1.90
N LEU A 86 -22.10 5.39 -0.87
CA LEU A 86 -21.18 5.21 0.25
C LEU A 86 -21.56 4.00 1.11
N LEU A 87 -22.85 3.72 1.33
CA LEU A 87 -23.32 2.53 2.04
C LEU A 87 -23.02 1.25 1.26
N VAL A 88 -23.21 1.24 -0.06
CA VAL A 88 -22.83 0.10 -0.91
C VAL A 88 -21.32 -0.08 -0.91
N LEU A 89 -20.54 0.99 -1.00
CA LEU A 89 -19.08 0.93 -0.90
C LEU A 89 -18.66 0.37 0.47
N ALA A 90 -19.22 0.89 1.56
CA ALA A 90 -18.94 0.45 2.93
C ALA A 90 -19.35 -1.02 3.14
N GLY A 91 -20.52 -1.42 2.65
CA GLY A 91 -21.00 -2.80 2.68
C GLY A 91 -20.10 -3.73 1.87
N THR A 92 -19.68 -3.31 0.68
CA THR A 92 -18.74 -4.07 -0.17
C THR A 92 -17.40 -4.25 0.54
N VAL A 93 -16.87 -3.18 1.13
CA VAL A 93 -15.62 -3.21 1.92
C VAL A 93 -15.76 -4.10 3.15
N TRP A 94 -16.90 -4.05 3.85
CA TRP A 94 -17.17 -4.89 5.01
C TRP A 94 -17.26 -6.37 4.65
N VAL A 95 -17.99 -6.71 3.58
CA VAL A 95 -18.06 -8.09 3.06
C VAL A 95 -16.67 -8.56 2.63
N LEU A 96 -15.92 -7.73 1.91
CA LEU A 96 -14.56 -8.07 1.48
C LEU A 96 -13.64 -8.31 2.67
N MET A 97 -13.69 -7.45 3.70
CA MET A 97 -12.96 -7.67 4.94
C MET A 97 -13.37 -8.97 5.63
N ARG A 98 -14.67 -9.29 5.70
CA ARG A 98 -15.16 -10.52 6.31
C ARG A 98 -14.65 -11.77 5.58
N VAL A 99 -14.63 -11.74 4.24
CA VAL A 99 -14.08 -12.82 3.41
C VAL A 99 -12.57 -12.91 3.61
N ILE A 100 -11.85 -11.78 3.57
CA ILE A 100 -10.40 -11.73 3.81
C ILE A 100 -10.05 -12.31 5.18
N SER A 101 -10.81 -12.00 6.24
CA SER A 101 -10.62 -12.58 7.56
C SER A 101 -10.83 -14.10 7.59
N ALA A 102 -11.71 -14.65 6.74
CA ALA A 102 -11.92 -16.09 6.62
C ALA A 102 -10.77 -16.81 5.86
N VAL A 103 -10.07 -16.09 4.98
CA VAL A 103 -8.93 -16.61 4.20
C VAL A 103 -7.62 -15.89 4.54
N GLN A 104 -7.47 -15.44 5.78
CA GLN A 104 -6.36 -14.58 6.20
C GLN A 104 -4.99 -15.19 5.89
N LEU A 105 -4.80 -16.48 6.16
CA LEU A 105 -3.55 -17.20 5.87
C LEU A 105 -3.21 -17.16 4.37
N LEU A 106 -4.20 -17.38 3.50
CA LEU A 106 -4.02 -17.36 2.06
C LEU A 106 -3.66 -15.96 1.56
N VAL A 107 -4.33 -14.92 2.09
CA VAL A 107 -4.07 -13.53 1.72
C VAL A 107 -2.68 -13.10 2.18
N LEU A 108 -2.30 -13.41 3.43
CA LEU A 108 -0.96 -13.13 3.94
C LEU A 108 0.12 -13.86 3.14
N ALA A 109 -0.07 -15.15 2.85
CA ALA A 109 0.87 -15.92 2.02
C ALA A 109 1.00 -15.34 0.60
N PHE A 110 -0.11 -14.93 -0.01
CA PHE A 110 -0.08 -14.31 -1.33
C PHE A 110 0.58 -12.93 -1.33
N VAL A 111 0.33 -12.11 -0.31
CA VAL A 111 1.00 -10.81 -0.18
C VAL A 111 2.48 -10.98 0.12
N ALA A 112 2.85 -11.90 1.01
CA ALA A 112 4.25 -12.27 1.25
C ALA A 112 4.91 -12.71 -0.07
N ALA A 113 4.24 -13.53 -0.88
CA ALA A 113 4.72 -13.94 -2.19
C ALA A 113 4.89 -12.76 -3.15
N LEU A 114 3.99 -11.77 -3.14
CA LEU A 114 4.15 -10.54 -3.92
C LEU A 114 5.40 -9.75 -3.48
N LEU A 115 5.63 -9.61 -2.18
CA LEU A 115 6.81 -8.91 -1.65
C LEU A 115 8.11 -9.64 -2.01
N ILE A 116 8.15 -10.96 -1.82
CA ILE A 116 9.30 -11.80 -2.20
C ILE A 116 9.52 -11.74 -3.70
N THR A 117 8.46 -11.84 -4.51
CA THR A 117 8.56 -11.70 -5.97
C THR A 117 9.12 -10.34 -6.34
N ALA A 118 8.67 -9.25 -5.70
CA ALA A 118 9.19 -7.91 -5.94
C ALA A 118 10.70 -7.81 -5.60
N LEU A 119 11.13 -8.47 -4.53
CA LEU A 119 12.55 -8.55 -4.14
C LEU A 119 13.39 -9.36 -5.14
N LEU A 120 12.88 -10.50 -5.61
CA LEU A 120 13.59 -11.45 -6.48
C LEU A 120 13.55 -11.09 -7.97
N HIS A 121 12.52 -10.38 -8.44
CA HIS A 121 12.34 -10.00 -9.84
C HIS A 121 13.57 -9.33 -10.50
N PRO A 122 14.26 -8.34 -9.88
CA PRO A 122 15.46 -7.77 -10.49
C PRO A 122 16.58 -8.80 -10.70
N THR A 123 16.68 -9.83 -9.86
CA THR A 123 17.67 -10.91 -10.00
C THR A 123 17.36 -11.77 -11.21
N VAL A 124 16.09 -12.14 -11.43
CA VAL A 124 15.66 -12.82 -12.67
C VAL A 124 15.98 -11.98 -13.90
N ALA A 125 15.69 -10.67 -13.85
CA ALA A 125 15.97 -9.77 -14.96
C ALA A 125 17.48 -9.69 -15.29
N ARG A 126 18.36 -9.75 -14.28
CA ARG A 126 19.81 -9.82 -14.50
C ARG A 126 20.24 -11.15 -15.11
N LEU A 127 19.73 -12.29 -14.62
CA LEU A 127 20.05 -13.62 -15.20
C LEU A 127 19.60 -13.74 -16.66
N CYS A 128 18.41 -13.24 -16.99
CA CYS A 128 17.95 -13.20 -18.38
C CYS A 128 18.86 -12.33 -19.27
N ARG A 129 19.43 -11.24 -18.74
CA ARG A 129 20.40 -10.40 -19.49
C ARG A 129 21.73 -11.13 -19.73
N TYR A 130 22.09 -12.10 -18.90
CA TYR A 130 23.24 -12.98 -19.11
C TYR A 130 22.95 -14.16 -20.06
N GLY A 131 21.77 -14.21 -20.68
CA GLY A 131 21.41 -15.23 -21.68
C GLY A 131 20.71 -16.47 -21.13
N VAL A 132 20.40 -16.53 -19.83
CA VAL A 132 19.66 -17.67 -19.24
C VAL A 132 18.20 -17.63 -19.71
N PRO A 133 17.63 -18.76 -20.21
CA PRO A 133 16.23 -18.79 -20.61
C PRO A 133 15.31 -18.54 -19.42
N ARG A 134 14.20 -17.84 -19.65
CA ARG A 134 13.33 -17.31 -18.59
C ARG A 134 12.88 -18.35 -17.57
N GLY A 135 12.58 -19.57 -17.99
CA GLY A 135 12.19 -20.66 -17.08
C GLY A 135 13.29 -21.04 -16.08
N LEU A 136 14.52 -21.25 -16.57
CA LEU A 136 15.68 -21.54 -15.71
C LEU A 136 16.04 -20.34 -14.83
N ALA A 137 16.00 -19.12 -15.37
CA ALA A 137 16.29 -17.91 -14.60
C ALA A 137 15.31 -17.75 -13.43
N THR A 138 14.02 -17.99 -13.65
CA THR A 138 13.00 -17.99 -12.61
C THR A 138 13.22 -19.10 -11.58
N ALA A 139 13.43 -20.34 -12.02
CA ALA A 139 13.62 -21.47 -11.11
C ALA A 139 14.87 -21.28 -10.22
N LEU A 140 16.01 -20.92 -10.82
CA LEU A 140 17.25 -20.67 -10.09
C LEU A 140 17.10 -19.52 -9.10
N THR A 141 16.45 -18.41 -9.50
CA THR A 141 16.26 -17.27 -8.60
C THR A 141 15.29 -17.59 -7.47
N ALA A 142 14.20 -18.33 -7.75
CA ALA A 142 13.25 -18.74 -6.72
C ALA A 142 13.93 -19.68 -5.72
N ILE A 143 14.58 -20.74 -6.19
CA ILE A 143 15.25 -21.72 -5.32
C ILE A 143 16.34 -21.04 -4.49
N SER A 144 17.25 -20.27 -5.11
CA SER A 144 18.29 -19.56 -4.36
C SER A 144 17.70 -18.55 -3.38
N GLY A 145 16.65 -17.81 -3.76
CA GLY A 145 15.95 -16.89 -2.88
C GLY A 145 15.36 -17.57 -1.65
N PHE A 146 14.65 -18.68 -1.84
CA PHE A 146 14.08 -19.46 -0.73
C PHE A 146 15.14 -20.12 0.14
N VAL A 147 16.24 -20.62 -0.44
CA VAL A 147 17.38 -21.14 0.32
C VAL A 147 17.99 -20.05 1.19
N VAL A 148 18.27 -18.87 0.64
CA VAL A 148 18.85 -17.74 1.40
C VAL A 148 17.89 -17.30 2.50
N MET A 149 16.60 -17.13 2.21
CA MET A 149 15.60 -16.77 3.21
C MET A 149 15.45 -17.85 4.30
N GLY A 150 15.49 -19.13 3.91
CA GLY A 150 15.45 -20.26 4.83
C GLY A 150 16.67 -20.32 5.73
N LEU A 151 17.87 -20.03 5.21
CA LEU A 151 19.10 -19.93 5.98
C LEU A 151 19.07 -18.76 6.96
N ILE A 152 18.57 -17.59 6.54
CA ILE A 152 18.37 -16.44 7.43
C ILE A 152 17.36 -16.79 8.52
N GLY A 153 16.21 -17.37 8.16
CA GLY A 153 15.18 -17.78 9.12
C GLY A 153 15.69 -18.83 10.10
N TRP A 154 16.45 -19.82 9.61
CA TRP A 154 17.14 -20.80 10.45
C TRP A 154 18.10 -20.13 11.43
N PHE A 155 18.98 -19.25 10.93
CA PHE A 155 19.95 -18.52 11.75
C PHE A 155 19.26 -17.67 12.82
N VAL A 156 18.18 -16.97 12.46
CA VAL A 156 17.37 -16.19 13.38
C VAL A 156 16.77 -17.09 14.46
N THR A 157 16.09 -18.17 14.07
CA THR A 157 15.45 -19.09 15.02
C THR A 157 16.47 -19.72 15.96
N TRP A 158 17.62 -20.15 15.43
CA TRP A 158 18.74 -20.64 16.21
C TRP A 158 19.21 -19.60 17.22
N GLN A 159 19.42 -18.37 16.78
CA GLN A 159 19.83 -17.27 17.63
C GLN A 159 18.80 -16.96 18.71
N VAL A 160 17.51 -16.99 18.40
CA VAL A 160 16.46 -16.77 19.40
C VAL A 160 16.46 -17.92 20.40
N MET A 161 16.47 -19.18 19.96
CA MET A 161 16.41 -20.35 20.85
C MET A 161 17.60 -20.44 21.81
N GLU A 162 18.83 -20.15 21.37
CA GLU A 162 20.01 -20.20 22.24
C GLU A 162 20.06 -19.04 23.24
N ASN A 163 19.40 -17.92 22.95
CA ASN A 163 19.59 -16.67 23.68
C ASN A 163 18.32 -16.23 24.44
N ILE A 164 17.18 -16.91 24.27
CA ILE A 164 15.88 -16.51 24.84
C ILE A 164 15.89 -16.49 26.37
N ASP A 165 16.50 -17.49 27.01
CA ASP A 165 16.59 -17.58 28.46
C ASP A 165 17.48 -16.45 29.00
N THR A 166 18.67 -16.30 28.42
CA THR A 166 19.61 -15.24 28.77
C THR A 166 19.02 -13.84 28.57
N LEU A 167 18.26 -13.61 27.50
CA LEU A 167 17.59 -12.34 27.25
C LEU A 167 16.47 -12.08 28.27
N SER A 168 15.70 -13.11 28.61
CA SER A 168 14.63 -13.00 29.61
C SER A 168 15.19 -12.66 30.98
N ASP A 169 16.31 -13.27 31.37
CA ASP A 169 17.01 -12.99 32.61
C ASP A 169 17.61 -11.58 32.60
N GLN A 170 18.30 -11.20 31.52
CA GLN A 170 18.86 -9.86 31.38
C GLN A 170 17.77 -8.78 31.40
N ILE A 171 16.62 -8.97 30.76
CA ILE A 171 15.53 -7.99 30.83
C ILE A 171 15.02 -7.83 32.26
N GLN A 172 14.86 -8.94 33.00
CA GLN A 172 14.41 -8.90 34.40
C GLN A 172 15.41 -8.20 35.31
N ASP A 173 16.71 -8.51 35.17
CA ASP A 173 17.78 -7.86 35.91
C ASP A 173 17.87 -6.36 35.59
N GLY A 174 17.60 -5.98 34.33
CA GLY A 174 17.58 -4.58 33.89
C GLY A 174 16.46 -3.77 34.48
N ILE A 175 15.27 -4.37 34.59
CA ILE A 175 14.14 -3.76 35.29
C ILE A 175 14.53 -3.49 36.75
N ASP A 176 15.32 -4.38 37.36
CA ASP A 176 15.72 -4.29 38.76
C ASP A 176 16.81 -3.26 38.99
N GLU A 177 17.78 -3.18 38.10
CA GLU A 177 18.82 -2.17 38.15
C GLU A 177 18.29 -0.77 37.83
N LEU A 178 17.40 -0.67 36.84
CA LEU A 178 16.69 0.58 36.54
C LEU A 178 15.86 1.03 37.75
N ARG A 179 15.17 0.10 38.41
CA ARG A 179 14.46 0.37 39.67
C ARG A 179 15.40 0.89 40.74
N LYS A 180 16.53 0.23 41.00
CA LYS A 180 17.52 0.69 41.99
C LYS A 180 18.08 2.08 41.65
N TRP A 181 18.37 2.34 40.37
CA TRP A 181 18.86 3.64 39.94
C TRP A 181 17.80 4.75 40.11
N LEU A 182 16.54 4.48 39.74
CA LEU A 182 15.43 5.43 39.95
C LEU A 182 15.19 5.73 41.43
N LEU A 183 15.31 4.73 42.30
CA LEU A 183 15.14 4.89 43.75
C LEU A 183 16.28 5.70 44.39
N ASN A 184 17.48 5.63 43.84
CA ASN A 184 18.64 6.43 44.28
C ASN A 184 18.76 7.76 43.52
N SER A 185 17.82 8.07 42.63
CA SER A 185 17.85 9.27 41.79
C SER A 185 17.36 10.50 42.56
N PRO A 186 17.92 11.70 42.31
CA PRO A 186 17.45 12.95 42.92
C PRO A 186 16.02 13.35 42.50
N PHE A 187 15.45 12.67 41.51
CA PHE A 187 14.05 12.81 41.13
C PHE A 187 13.20 11.93 42.05
N HIS A 188 12.45 12.55 42.98
CA HIS A 188 11.60 11.89 43.97
C HIS A 188 10.40 11.16 43.33
N VAL A 189 10.64 10.08 42.59
CA VAL A 189 9.60 9.27 41.95
C VAL A 189 9.04 8.28 42.98
N THR A 190 7.72 8.31 43.18
CA THR A 190 7.04 7.52 44.22
C THR A 190 7.21 6.00 44.02
N ASP A 191 7.70 5.28 45.04
CA ASP A 191 7.90 3.81 45.07
C ASP A 191 6.75 3.00 44.48
N LYS A 192 5.50 3.42 44.73
CA LYS A 192 4.31 2.71 44.28
C LYS A 192 4.17 2.67 42.75
N GLN A 193 4.51 3.75 42.05
CA GLN A 193 4.43 3.79 40.58
C GLN A 193 5.52 2.92 39.94
N ILE A 194 6.73 2.95 40.49
CA ILE A 194 7.86 2.15 40.02
C ILE A 194 7.58 0.65 40.22
N ASN A 195 7.10 0.26 41.40
CA ASN A 195 6.80 -1.14 41.71
C ASN A 195 5.65 -1.68 40.84
N GLN A 196 4.64 -0.86 40.53
CA GLN A 196 3.54 -1.28 39.66
C GLN A 196 4.00 -1.48 38.21
N ILE A 197 4.84 -0.57 37.69
CA ILE A 197 5.38 -0.67 36.32
C ILE A 197 6.31 -1.88 36.21
N ALA A 198 7.23 -2.06 37.15
CA ALA A 198 8.15 -3.19 37.18
C ALA A 198 7.38 -4.53 37.27
N LYS A 199 6.35 -4.60 38.13
CA LYS A 199 5.50 -5.79 38.25
C LYS A 199 4.73 -6.08 36.97
N ASN A 200 4.09 -5.07 36.36
CA ASN A 200 3.36 -5.24 35.11
C ASN A 200 4.28 -5.72 33.97
N LEU A 201 5.52 -5.24 33.89
CA LEU A 201 6.51 -5.71 32.91
C LEU A 201 6.92 -7.16 33.18
N ARG A 202 7.21 -7.52 34.43
CA ARG A 202 7.56 -8.91 34.79
C ARG A 202 6.42 -9.89 34.54
N ASP A 203 5.19 -9.53 34.92
CA ASP A 203 4.00 -10.34 34.68
C ASP A 203 3.76 -10.54 33.18
N ALA A 204 3.99 -9.51 32.35
CA ALA A 204 3.88 -9.61 30.89
C ALA A 204 4.96 -10.50 30.25
N ILE A 205 6.18 -10.51 30.80
CA ILE A 205 7.28 -11.36 30.33
C ILE A 205 7.04 -12.82 30.77
N GLY A 206 6.75 -13.06 32.06
CA GLY A 206 6.56 -14.40 32.62
C GLY A 206 5.33 -15.12 32.07
N ALA A 207 4.20 -14.42 31.91
CA ALA A 207 2.97 -15.03 31.35
C ALA A 207 3.13 -15.45 29.87
N ASN A 208 4.03 -14.80 29.13
CA ASN A 208 4.33 -15.17 27.75
C ASN A 208 5.28 -16.38 27.67
N THR A 209 6.26 -16.50 28.57
CA THR A 209 7.21 -17.63 28.58
C THR A 209 6.52 -18.97 28.91
N ASP A 210 5.57 -18.97 29.86
CA ASP A 210 4.79 -20.16 30.21
C ASP A 210 3.90 -20.62 29.05
N GLN A 211 3.28 -19.69 28.32
CA GLN A 211 2.47 -19.99 27.12
C GLN A 211 3.31 -20.51 25.95
N ILE A 212 4.56 -20.05 25.81
CA ILE A 212 5.49 -20.54 24.78
C ILE A 212 5.95 -21.97 25.09
N THR A 213 6.10 -22.32 26.37
CA THR A 213 6.67 -23.61 26.80
C THR A 213 5.61 -24.72 26.92
N SER A 214 4.35 -24.41 27.20
CA SER A 214 3.28 -25.41 27.42
C SER A 214 2.60 -25.93 26.13
N ALA A 215 3.22 -25.77 24.97
CA ALA A 215 2.59 -26.10 23.68
C ALA A 215 2.55 -27.61 23.39
N GLY A 216 1.51 -28.27 23.92
CA GLY A 216 0.96 -29.52 23.38
C GLY A 216 0.33 -29.31 21.99
N LEU A 217 -0.72 -30.08 21.65
CA LEU A 217 -1.37 -30.13 20.32
C LEU A 217 -1.58 -28.79 19.57
N GLU A 218 -1.69 -27.65 20.26
CA GLU A 218 -1.74 -26.30 19.66
C GLU A 218 -0.45 -25.91 18.91
N GLY A 219 0.73 -26.34 19.39
CA GLY A 219 2.00 -26.10 18.68
C GLY A 219 2.06 -26.81 17.33
N VAL A 220 1.44 -27.99 17.22
CA VAL A 220 1.34 -28.73 15.95
C VAL A 220 0.50 -27.96 14.93
N GLN A 221 -0.63 -27.37 15.37
CA GLN A 221 -1.47 -26.56 14.48
C GLN A 221 -0.71 -25.34 13.94
N VAL A 222 0.01 -24.62 14.80
CA VAL A 222 0.81 -23.45 14.38
C VAL A 222 1.89 -23.85 13.37
N VAL A 223 2.57 -24.99 13.59
CA VAL A 223 3.57 -25.51 12.64
C VAL A 223 2.92 -25.87 11.31
N VAL A 224 1.76 -26.53 11.31
CA VAL A 224 1.02 -26.88 10.09
C VAL A 224 0.56 -25.63 9.34
N GLU A 225 0.02 -24.63 10.03
CA GLU A 225 -0.38 -23.35 9.45
C GLU A 225 0.83 -22.62 8.85
N ALA A 226 1.96 -22.59 9.55
CA ALA A 226 3.20 -21.99 9.08
C ALA A 226 3.74 -22.71 7.83
N LEU A 227 3.81 -24.04 7.83
CA LEU A 227 4.24 -24.84 6.69
C LEU A 227 3.31 -24.65 5.49
N THR A 228 2.00 -24.60 5.74
CA THR A 228 1.00 -24.31 4.70
C THR A 228 1.20 -22.92 4.12
N GLY A 229 1.40 -21.90 4.96
CA GLY A 229 1.69 -20.54 4.56
C GLY A 229 2.99 -20.43 3.74
N ILE A 230 4.06 -21.11 4.17
CA ILE A 230 5.34 -21.17 3.45
C ILE A 230 5.15 -21.82 2.08
N LEU A 231 4.45 -22.95 2.01
CA LEU A 231 4.21 -23.67 0.75
C LEU A 231 3.38 -22.82 -0.23
N LEU A 232 2.31 -22.19 0.26
CA LEU A 232 1.49 -21.27 -0.53
C LEU A 232 2.30 -20.05 -1.01
N THR A 233 3.15 -19.51 -0.15
CA THR A 233 4.04 -18.39 -0.48
C THR A 233 5.04 -18.79 -1.56
N MET A 234 5.66 -19.97 -1.41
CA MET A 234 6.62 -20.52 -2.36
C MET A 234 6.00 -20.76 -3.72
N PHE A 235 4.86 -21.46 -3.74
CA PHE A 235 4.11 -21.72 -4.96
C PHE A 235 3.67 -20.42 -5.65
N SER A 236 3.07 -19.50 -4.90
CA SER A 236 2.62 -18.20 -5.43
C SER A 236 3.78 -17.37 -5.97
N THR A 237 4.93 -17.36 -5.29
CA THR A 237 6.14 -16.65 -5.74
C THR A 237 6.64 -17.20 -7.07
N LEU A 238 6.69 -18.53 -7.21
CA LEU A 238 7.13 -19.17 -8.45
C LEU A 238 6.24 -18.77 -9.64
N PHE A 239 4.91 -18.83 -9.47
CA PHE A 239 3.95 -18.46 -10.50
C PHE A 239 3.99 -16.97 -10.84
N LEU A 240 4.06 -16.09 -9.82
CA LEU A 240 4.16 -14.65 -10.02
C LEU A 240 5.45 -14.27 -10.75
N LEU A 241 6.56 -14.94 -10.42
CA LEU A 241 7.86 -14.68 -11.03
C LEU A 241 7.95 -15.22 -12.48
N TYR A 242 7.36 -16.39 -12.75
CA TYR A 242 7.32 -16.99 -14.08
C TYR A 242 6.35 -16.23 -15.01
N ASP A 243 5.08 -16.14 -14.59
CA ASP A 243 3.92 -15.78 -15.42
C ASP A 243 3.29 -14.43 -15.06
N GLY A 244 3.96 -13.57 -14.28
CA GLY A 244 3.40 -12.30 -13.80
C GLY A 244 2.74 -11.41 -14.87
N ARG A 245 3.27 -11.37 -16.10
CA ARG A 245 2.64 -10.61 -17.21
C ARG A 245 1.32 -11.22 -17.67
N ARG A 246 1.23 -12.55 -17.71
CA ARG A 246 0.02 -13.28 -18.10
C ARG A 246 -1.05 -13.11 -17.03
N ILE A 247 -0.65 -13.23 -15.76
CA ILE A 247 -1.52 -12.96 -14.60
C ILE A 247 -2.06 -11.54 -14.67
N TRP A 248 -1.20 -10.53 -14.88
CA TRP A 248 -1.64 -9.14 -15.02
C TRP A 248 -2.60 -8.93 -16.20
N GLY A 249 -2.31 -9.51 -17.35
CA GLY A 249 -3.19 -9.44 -18.52
C GLY A 249 -4.56 -10.09 -18.27
N TRP A 250 -4.62 -11.16 -17.48
CA TRP A 250 -5.87 -11.77 -17.04
C TRP A 250 -6.61 -10.89 -16.02
N THR A 251 -5.92 -10.34 -15.02
CA THR A 251 -6.51 -9.40 -14.04
C THR A 251 -7.14 -8.19 -14.72
N LEU A 252 -6.50 -7.65 -15.77
CA LEU A 252 -7.06 -6.55 -16.56
C LEU A 252 -8.35 -6.89 -17.31
N LYS A 253 -8.67 -8.17 -17.51
CA LYS A 253 -9.95 -8.59 -18.12
C LYS A 253 -11.12 -8.50 -17.13
N LEU A 254 -10.85 -8.51 -15.82
CA LEU A 254 -11.87 -8.31 -14.79
C LEU A 254 -12.25 -6.83 -14.62
N VAL A 255 -11.41 -5.91 -15.13
CA VAL A 255 -11.65 -4.47 -15.05
C VAL A 255 -12.63 -4.05 -16.15
N PRO A 256 -13.68 -3.26 -15.84
CA PRO A 256 -14.60 -2.73 -16.85
C PRO A 256 -13.87 -1.95 -17.96
N ALA A 257 -14.36 -2.05 -19.19
CA ALA A 257 -13.69 -1.50 -20.37
C ALA A 257 -13.33 -0.01 -20.25
N ALA A 258 -14.19 0.79 -19.60
CA ALA A 258 -13.97 2.22 -19.37
C ALA A 258 -12.77 2.52 -18.45
N ALA A 259 -12.50 1.67 -17.44
CA ALA A 259 -11.41 1.87 -16.50
C ALA A 259 -10.12 1.14 -16.90
N ARG A 260 -10.20 0.19 -17.83
CA ARG A 260 -9.11 -0.71 -18.21
C ARG A 260 -7.83 0.01 -18.68
N PRO A 261 -7.87 1.08 -19.50
CA PRO A 261 -6.66 1.80 -19.91
C PRO A 261 -5.94 2.48 -18.72
N GLY A 262 -6.71 3.08 -17.81
CA GLY A 262 -6.17 3.69 -16.59
C GLY A 262 -5.51 2.66 -15.69
N VAL A 263 -6.18 1.52 -15.43
CA VAL A 263 -5.62 0.46 -14.58
C VAL A 263 -4.40 -0.19 -15.23
N ALA A 264 -4.40 -0.39 -16.56
CA ALA A 264 -3.26 -0.93 -17.30
C ALA A 264 -1.99 -0.08 -17.14
N GLY A 265 -2.12 1.24 -17.06
CA GLY A 265 -1.01 2.15 -16.76
C GLY A 265 -0.61 2.22 -15.28
N ALA A 266 -1.53 1.92 -14.37
CA ALA A 266 -1.30 1.95 -12.92
C ALA A 266 -0.47 0.75 -12.43
N GLY A 267 -0.74 -0.46 -12.94
CA GLY A 267 -0.09 -1.70 -12.49
C GLY A 267 1.44 -1.69 -12.54
N PRO A 268 2.07 -1.34 -13.68
CA PRO A 268 3.53 -1.26 -13.76
C PRO A 268 4.14 -0.21 -12.81
N ARG A 269 3.41 0.86 -12.47
CA ARG A 269 3.84 1.88 -11.52
C ARG A 269 3.75 1.36 -10.09
N ALA A 270 2.63 0.74 -9.74
CA ALA A 270 2.44 0.03 -8.48
C ALA A 270 3.55 -1.01 -8.24
N TRP A 271 3.86 -1.83 -9.25
CA TRP A 271 4.93 -2.83 -9.17
C TRP A 271 6.31 -2.22 -8.93
N ARG A 272 6.62 -1.10 -9.61
CA ARG A 272 7.87 -0.36 -9.39
C ARG A 272 7.95 0.21 -7.97
N THR A 273 6.87 0.78 -7.45
CA THR A 273 6.80 1.27 -6.06
C THR A 273 7.00 0.13 -5.06
N LEU A 274 6.31 -0.99 -5.25
CA LEU A 274 6.43 -2.17 -4.38
C LEU A 274 7.85 -2.72 -4.37
N THR A 275 8.45 -2.87 -5.57
CA THR A 275 9.84 -3.34 -5.73
C THR A 275 10.85 -2.41 -5.07
N ALA A 276 10.70 -1.10 -5.26
CA ALA A 276 11.59 -0.11 -4.65
C ALA A 276 11.46 -0.13 -3.12
N TYR A 277 10.23 -0.18 -2.61
CA TYR A 277 9.95 -0.22 -1.18
C TYR A 277 10.55 -1.47 -0.53
N VAL A 278 10.23 -2.67 -1.01
CA VAL A 278 10.71 -3.93 -0.40
C VAL A 278 12.23 -4.00 -0.39
N ARG A 279 12.88 -3.64 -1.51
CA ARG A 279 14.34 -3.59 -1.57
C ARG A 279 14.93 -2.55 -0.64
N GLY A 280 14.26 -1.41 -0.52
CA GLY A 280 14.68 -0.36 0.39
C GLY A 280 14.61 -0.79 1.84
N THR A 281 13.50 -1.40 2.26
CA THR A 281 13.33 -1.93 3.62
C THR A 281 14.35 -3.01 3.95
N VAL A 282 14.61 -3.96 3.04
CA VAL A 282 15.62 -5.00 3.28
C VAL A 282 17.03 -4.40 3.40
N LEU A 283 17.36 -3.41 2.58
CA LEU A 283 18.66 -2.74 2.65
C LEU A 283 18.81 -1.92 3.94
N VAL A 284 17.76 -1.18 4.32
CA VAL A 284 17.71 -0.42 5.58
C VAL A 284 17.87 -1.36 6.77
N ALA A 285 17.06 -2.43 6.86
CA ALA A 285 17.15 -3.41 7.94
C ALA A 285 18.54 -4.04 8.07
N LEU A 286 19.20 -4.33 6.94
CA LEU A 286 20.57 -4.85 6.94
C LEU A 286 21.58 -3.81 7.45
N ILE A 287 21.44 -2.55 7.03
CA ILE A 287 22.29 -1.46 7.50
C ILE A 287 22.09 -1.26 9.00
N ASP A 288 20.86 -1.22 9.49
CA ASP A 288 20.57 -1.03 10.92
C ASP A 288 21.16 -2.16 11.75
N ALA A 289 20.94 -3.42 11.34
CA ALA A 289 21.51 -4.59 12.00
C ALA A 289 23.05 -4.55 12.05
N ILE A 290 23.70 -4.13 10.96
CA ILE A 290 25.16 -4.04 10.91
C ILE A 290 25.68 -2.87 11.74
N PHE A 291 25.18 -1.65 11.53
CA PHE A 291 25.74 -0.45 12.15
C PHE A 291 25.40 -0.37 13.64
N ILE A 292 24.17 -0.67 14.02
CA ILE A 292 23.78 -0.72 15.43
C ILE A 292 24.43 -1.93 16.10
N GLY A 293 24.42 -3.09 15.45
CA GLY A 293 25.08 -4.30 15.95
C GLY A 293 26.57 -4.09 16.19
N LEU A 294 27.26 -3.42 15.27
CA LEU A 294 28.69 -3.12 15.39
C LEU A 294 28.96 -2.08 16.49
N GLY A 295 28.10 -1.07 16.63
CA GLY A 295 28.23 -0.11 17.72
C GLY A 295 28.04 -0.75 19.10
N ILE A 296 27.06 -1.64 19.24
CA ILE A 296 26.84 -2.43 20.47
C ILE A 296 28.02 -3.38 20.73
N TYR A 297 28.55 -4.00 19.68
CA TYR A 297 29.73 -4.86 19.76
C TYR A 297 30.97 -4.11 20.27
N PHE A 298 31.25 -2.91 19.73
CA PHE A 298 32.38 -2.10 20.18
C PHE A 298 32.21 -1.54 21.60
N LEU A 299 30.97 -1.39 22.06
CA LEU A 299 30.65 -1.06 23.44
C LEU A 299 30.76 -2.25 24.40
N ASN A 300 31.22 -3.42 23.92
CA ASN A 300 31.35 -4.67 24.67
C ASN A 300 30.05 -5.13 25.33
N VAL A 301 28.91 -4.77 24.76
CA VAL A 301 27.63 -5.28 25.23
C VAL A 301 27.55 -6.76 24.81
N PRO A 302 27.34 -7.69 25.76
CA PRO A 302 27.19 -9.10 25.43
C PRO A 302 25.98 -9.26 24.51
N MET A 303 25.91 -10.38 23.80
CA MET A 303 24.74 -10.66 22.94
C MET A 303 24.58 -9.65 21.79
N ALA A 304 25.65 -8.98 21.35
CA ALA A 304 25.61 -8.05 20.22
C ALA A 304 25.04 -8.70 18.95
N VAL A 305 25.42 -9.95 18.64
CA VAL A 305 24.91 -10.71 17.49
C VAL A 305 23.41 -11.03 17.64
N PRO A 306 22.92 -11.61 18.76
CA PRO A 306 21.49 -11.75 19.01
C PRO A 306 20.72 -10.43 18.86
N LEU A 307 21.22 -9.34 19.46
CA LEU A 307 20.57 -8.03 19.39
C LEU A 307 20.51 -7.50 17.96
N ALA A 308 21.58 -7.64 17.18
CA ALA A 308 21.60 -7.28 15.76
C ALA A 308 20.53 -8.05 14.96
N VAL A 309 20.31 -9.33 15.30
CA VAL A 309 19.24 -10.14 14.70
C VAL A 309 17.85 -9.62 15.08
N PHE A 310 17.61 -9.25 16.34
CA PHE A 310 16.33 -8.63 16.73
C PHE A 310 16.12 -7.28 16.04
N ILE A 311 17.16 -6.45 15.95
CA ILE A 311 17.12 -5.19 15.20
C ILE A 311 16.74 -5.45 13.74
N PHE A 312 17.38 -6.43 13.10
CA PHE A 312 17.05 -6.83 11.73
C PHE A 312 15.57 -7.23 11.57
N LEU A 313 15.05 -8.08 12.46
CA LEU A 313 13.66 -8.54 12.41
C LEU A 313 12.67 -7.40 12.63
N PHE A 314 12.91 -6.58 13.66
CA PHE A 314 12.02 -5.51 14.03
C PHE A 314 12.01 -4.38 13.01
N SER A 315 13.10 -4.16 12.28
CA SER A 315 13.19 -3.14 11.21
C SER A 315 12.14 -3.33 10.08
N PHE A 316 11.53 -4.50 9.95
CA PHE A 316 10.42 -4.74 9.02
C PHE A 316 9.08 -4.14 9.46
N ILE A 317 8.94 -3.71 10.72
CA ILE A 317 7.75 -3.06 11.25
C ILE A 317 8.06 -1.57 11.46
N PRO A 318 7.62 -0.68 10.55
CA PRO A 318 7.97 0.74 10.65
C PRO A 318 7.50 1.36 11.95
N LEU A 319 8.31 2.29 12.48
CA LEU A 319 8.15 2.99 13.76
C LEU A 319 8.27 2.09 15.00
N VAL A 320 7.45 1.05 15.09
CA VAL A 320 7.42 0.13 16.23
C VAL A 320 8.74 -0.64 16.35
N GLY A 321 9.27 -1.06 15.21
CA GLY A 321 10.49 -1.84 15.11
C GLY A 321 11.69 -1.15 15.73
N ALA A 322 12.03 0.04 15.23
CA ALA A 322 13.16 0.84 15.70
C ALA A 322 13.05 1.17 17.20
N VAL A 323 11.85 1.53 17.68
CA VAL A 323 11.63 1.83 19.09
C VAL A 323 11.81 0.57 19.94
N ALA A 324 11.21 -0.55 19.54
CA ALA A 324 11.28 -1.80 20.29
C ALA A 324 12.70 -2.39 20.31
N SER A 325 13.39 -2.43 19.17
CA SER A 325 14.74 -2.99 19.09
C SER A 325 15.77 -2.07 19.72
N GLY A 326 15.64 -0.76 19.57
CA GLY A 326 16.48 0.23 20.22
C GLY A 326 16.33 0.19 21.74
N ALA A 327 15.08 0.12 22.24
CA ALA A 327 14.82 -0.03 23.66
C ALA A 327 15.42 -1.33 24.22
N LEU A 328 15.23 -2.46 23.52
CA LEU A 328 15.82 -3.74 23.92
C LEU A 328 17.35 -3.66 24.02
N ALA A 329 18.01 -3.09 23.01
CA ALA A 329 19.46 -2.90 23.01
C ALA A 329 19.95 -2.02 24.17
N VAL A 330 19.26 -0.91 24.45
CA VAL A 330 19.62 0.00 25.54
C VAL A 330 19.40 -0.64 26.91
N VAL A 331 18.30 -1.38 27.10
CA VAL A 331 18.03 -2.11 28.34
C VAL A 331 19.13 -3.14 28.57
N VAL A 332 19.42 -4.00 27.57
CA VAL A 332 20.48 -5.02 27.71
C VAL A 332 21.83 -4.38 28.03
N ALA A 333 22.20 -3.28 27.38
CA ALA A 333 23.43 -2.55 27.68
C ALA A 333 23.46 -2.00 29.12
N LEU A 334 22.32 -1.49 29.62
CA LEU A 334 22.19 -1.00 30.99
C LEU A 334 22.46 -2.10 32.02
N VAL A 335 21.91 -3.29 31.79
CA VAL A 335 22.03 -4.42 32.71
C VAL A 335 23.45 -4.94 32.78
N THR A 336 24.07 -5.04 31.61
CA THR A 336 25.30 -5.81 31.44
C THR A 336 26.55 -4.96 31.60
N GLN A 337 26.47 -3.66 31.31
CA GLN A 337 27.61 -2.76 31.28
C GLN A 337 27.36 -1.44 32.05
N GLY A 338 26.14 -1.23 32.57
CA GLY A 338 25.78 -0.06 33.38
C GLY A 338 25.29 1.15 32.57
N VAL A 339 24.97 2.23 33.30
CA VAL A 339 24.29 3.42 32.77
C VAL A 339 25.08 4.11 31.66
N PHE A 340 26.40 4.24 31.80
CA PHE A 340 27.23 4.92 30.80
C PHE A 340 27.14 4.22 29.43
N THR A 341 27.31 2.90 29.41
CA THR A 341 27.23 2.11 28.18
C THR A 341 25.83 2.12 27.60
N ALA A 342 24.77 2.09 28.44
CA ALA A 342 23.40 2.24 27.97
C ALA A 342 23.15 3.58 27.25
N VAL A 343 23.67 4.67 27.80
CA VAL A 343 23.56 6.00 27.18
C VAL A 343 24.36 6.04 25.87
N MET A 344 25.55 5.45 25.83
CA MET A 344 26.33 5.34 24.58
C MET A 344 25.62 4.48 23.52
N THR A 345 25.01 3.36 23.92
CA THR A 345 24.18 2.53 23.03
C THR A 345 22.99 3.33 22.50
N LEU A 346 22.31 4.12 23.35
CA LEU A 346 21.23 4.99 22.91
C LEU A 346 21.72 6.03 21.90
N VAL A 347 22.89 6.63 22.13
CA VAL A 347 23.50 7.58 21.20
C VAL A 347 23.82 6.90 19.86
N VAL A 348 24.36 5.67 19.87
CA VAL A 348 24.60 4.88 18.65
C VAL A 348 23.30 4.62 17.90
N VAL A 349 22.27 4.09 18.59
CA VAL A 349 20.97 3.80 17.99
C VAL A 349 20.37 5.06 17.37
N LEU A 350 20.36 6.17 18.11
CA LEU A 350 19.84 7.45 17.61
C LEU A 350 20.69 7.97 16.44
N ALA A 351 22.01 7.88 16.49
CA ALA A 351 22.88 8.32 15.40
C ALA A 351 22.59 7.53 14.12
N VAL A 352 22.49 6.20 14.21
CA VAL A 352 22.13 5.37 13.06
C VAL A 352 20.73 5.69 12.56
N GLN A 353 19.74 5.86 13.46
CA GLN A 353 18.38 6.23 13.07
C GLN A 353 18.31 7.60 12.39
N GLN A 354 19.14 8.56 12.81
CA GLN A 354 19.21 9.88 12.16
C GLN A 354 19.82 9.79 10.77
N ILE A 355 20.90 9.00 10.61
CA ILE A 355 21.49 8.69 9.31
C ILE A 355 20.46 7.96 8.43
N GLU A 356 19.70 7.03 9.00
CA GLU A 356 18.64 6.31 8.34
C GLU A 356 17.60 7.28 7.78
N GLY A 357 17.03 8.14 8.64
CA GLY A 357 15.97 9.07 8.27
C GLY A 357 16.40 10.20 7.33
N HIS A 358 17.62 10.73 7.48
CA HIS A 358 18.06 11.91 6.73
C HIS A 358 18.87 11.59 5.47
N VAL A 359 19.57 10.46 5.42
CA VAL A 359 20.48 10.12 4.32
C VAL A 359 19.99 8.89 3.57
N LEU A 360 19.80 7.79 4.29
CA LEU A 360 19.48 6.49 3.70
C LEU A 360 18.08 6.46 3.12
N GLN A 361 17.05 6.91 3.83
CA GLN A 361 15.68 6.91 3.33
C GLN A 361 15.54 7.74 2.04
N PRO A 362 16.03 8.99 1.95
CA PRO A 362 16.01 9.75 0.70
C PRO A 362 16.81 9.10 -0.43
N PHE A 363 17.95 8.46 -0.14
CA PHE A 363 18.79 7.84 -1.14
C PHE A 363 18.23 6.50 -1.66
N ILE A 364 17.68 5.69 -0.75
CA ILE A 364 17.23 4.32 -1.00
C ILE A 364 15.79 4.30 -1.50
N LEU A 365 14.87 5.01 -0.84
CA LEU A 365 13.44 5.03 -1.20
C LEU A 365 13.09 6.17 -2.17
N GLY A 366 13.90 7.24 -2.23
CA GLY A 366 13.73 8.34 -3.19
C GLY A 366 12.36 9.03 -3.13
N ARG A 367 12.00 9.72 -4.23
CA ARG A 367 10.67 10.36 -4.42
C ARG A 367 9.51 9.36 -4.57
N ALA A 368 9.75 8.05 -4.49
CA ALA A 368 8.79 7.03 -4.92
C ALA A 368 7.66 6.78 -3.93
N VAL A 369 7.78 7.19 -2.66
CA VAL A 369 6.78 6.90 -1.61
C VAL A 369 6.47 8.16 -0.78
N ARG A 370 5.73 9.11 -1.37
CA ARG A 370 5.20 10.28 -0.63
C ARG A 370 3.92 9.89 0.10
N VAL A 371 4.08 9.17 1.22
CA VAL A 371 2.97 8.81 2.10
C VAL A 371 3.05 9.68 3.35
N HIS A 372 1.91 10.20 3.80
CA HIS A 372 1.85 10.99 5.02
C HIS A 372 2.20 10.12 6.24
N PRO A 373 3.06 10.55 7.18
CA PRO A 373 3.47 9.73 8.33
C PRO A 373 2.29 9.19 9.15
N LEU A 374 1.25 10.01 9.37
CA LEU A 374 0.01 9.57 10.03
C LEU A 374 -0.64 8.36 9.34
N ALA A 375 -0.66 8.33 8.00
CA ALA A 375 -1.25 7.21 7.27
C ALA A 375 -0.45 5.92 7.47
N VAL A 376 0.88 6.03 7.58
CA VAL A 376 1.76 4.90 7.90
C VAL A 376 1.43 4.37 9.30
N VAL A 377 1.41 5.25 10.32
CA VAL A 377 1.14 4.85 11.71
C VAL A 377 -0.22 4.20 11.87
N LEU A 378 -1.28 4.82 11.33
CA LEU A 378 -2.63 4.27 11.42
C LEU A 378 -2.77 2.95 10.66
N SER A 379 -2.08 2.80 9.54
CA SER A 379 -2.13 1.55 8.77
C SER A 379 -1.35 0.43 9.44
N VAL A 380 -0.19 0.72 10.05
CA VAL A 380 0.57 -0.27 10.85
C VAL A 380 -0.24 -0.70 12.07
N ALA A 381 -0.85 0.25 12.79
CA ALA A 381 -1.70 -0.05 13.94
C ALA A 381 -2.93 -0.88 13.52
N GLY A 382 -3.65 -0.45 12.48
CA GLY A 382 -4.82 -1.17 11.97
C GLY A 382 -4.47 -2.55 11.40
N GLY A 383 -3.38 -2.67 10.64
CA GLY A 383 -2.88 -3.94 10.12
C GLY A 383 -2.47 -4.89 11.25
N GLY A 384 -1.81 -4.36 12.28
CA GLY A 384 -1.47 -5.07 13.52
C GLY A 384 -2.69 -5.63 14.24
N MET A 385 -3.76 -4.84 14.35
CA MET A 385 -5.01 -5.28 15.00
C MET A 385 -5.77 -6.34 14.18
N ILE A 386 -5.71 -6.28 12.85
CA ILE A 386 -6.46 -7.19 11.97
C ILE A 386 -5.73 -8.53 11.78
N ALA A 387 -4.42 -8.48 11.54
CA ALA A 387 -3.66 -9.64 11.09
C ALA A 387 -2.33 -9.82 11.86
N GLY A 388 -2.21 -9.21 13.03
CA GLY A 388 -1.02 -9.30 13.88
C GLY A 388 0.22 -8.72 13.22
N ILE A 389 1.38 -9.32 13.54
CA ILE A 389 2.69 -8.90 13.02
C ILE A 389 2.70 -8.92 11.48
N GLY A 390 2.12 -9.94 10.85
CA GLY A 390 2.04 -10.04 9.40
C GLY A 390 1.28 -8.87 8.77
N GLY A 391 0.18 -8.44 9.38
CA GLY A 391 -0.56 -7.26 8.93
C GLY A 391 0.21 -5.96 9.10
N ALA A 392 0.93 -5.79 10.20
CA ALA A 392 1.75 -4.61 10.47
C ALA A 392 2.89 -4.43 9.45
N VAL A 393 3.59 -5.51 9.09
CA VAL A 393 4.67 -5.50 8.09
C VAL A 393 4.12 -5.16 6.69
N VAL A 394 2.97 -5.72 6.35
CA VAL A 394 2.36 -5.59 5.01
C VAL A 394 1.66 -4.24 4.82
N ALA A 395 1.23 -3.58 5.91
CA ALA A 395 0.43 -2.36 5.86
C ALA A 395 1.10 -1.24 5.05
N VAL A 396 2.36 -0.95 5.31
CA VAL A 396 3.07 0.18 4.70
C VAL A 396 3.26 0.02 3.19
N PRO A 397 3.73 -1.13 2.66
CA PRO A 397 3.78 -1.33 1.22
C PRO A 397 2.40 -1.26 0.55
N LEU A 398 1.34 -1.75 1.20
CA LEU A 398 -0.03 -1.61 0.68
C LEU A 398 -0.44 -0.14 0.57
N VAL A 399 -0.14 0.69 1.57
CA VAL A 399 -0.42 2.13 1.51
C VAL A 399 0.38 2.80 0.40
N ALA A 400 1.66 2.47 0.25
CA ALA A 400 2.51 3.02 -0.80
C ALA A 400 2.00 2.69 -2.21
N VAL A 401 1.60 1.43 -2.43
CA VAL A 401 0.99 0.97 -3.68
C VAL A 401 -0.35 1.66 -3.93
N THR A 402 -1.22 1.72 -2.92
CA THR A 402 -2.52 2.37 -3.02
C THR A 402 -2.38 3.85 -3.38
N ASN A 403 -1.48 4.57 -2.71
CA ASN A 403 -1.20 5.97 -2.99
C ASN A 403 -0.69 6.18 -4.43
N THR A 404 0.18 5.28 -4.91
CA THR A 404 0.68 5.31 -6.30
C THR A 404 -0.44 5.10 -7.31
N VAL A 405 -1.31 4.11 -7.07
CA VAL A 405 -2.43 3.78 -7.96
C VAL A 405 -3.44 4.93 -7.97
N VAL A 406 -3.86 5.42 -6.80
CA VAL A 406 -4.84 6.52 -6.69
C VAL A 406 -4.29 7.79 -7.31
N GLY A 407 -3.03 8.15 -7.03
CA GLY A 407 -2.38 9.31 -7.63
C GLY A 407 -2.32 9.20 -9.17
N TYR A 408 -1.98 8.03 -9.70
CA TYR A 408 -1.96 7.80 -11.13
C TYR A 408 -3.35 7.87 -11.77
N LEU A 409 -4.36 7.21 -11.17
CA LEU A 409 -5.72 7.20 -11.70
C LEU A 409 -6.35 8.60 -11.67
N ARG A 410 -6.06 9.41 -10.63
CA ARG A 410 -6.49 10.81 -10.56
C ARG A 410 -5.86 11.65 -11.67
N ALA A 411 -4.56 11.53 -11.88
CA ALA A 411 -3.88 12.24 -12.97
C ALA A 411 -4.44 11.81 -14.34
N TYR A 412 -4.61 10.50 -14.55
CA TYR A 412 -5.17 9.95 -15.78
C TYR A 412 -6.61 10.42 -16.06
N ALA A 413 -7.46 10.50 -15.03
CA ALA A 413 -8.82 11.01 -15.15
C ALA A 413 -8.84 12.50 -15.47
N HIS A 414 -7.92 13.28 -14.89
CA HIS A 414 -7.78 14.70 -15.17
C HIS A 414 -7.33 14.93 -16.63
N ASP A 415 -6.32 14.21 -17.09
CA ASP A 415 -5.82 14.31 -18.47
C ASP A 415 -6.92 13.97 -19.49
N GLN A 416 -7.74 12.94 -19.23
CA GLN A 416 -8.89 12.63 -20.07
C GLN A 416 -9.97 13.74 -20.03
N SER A 417 -10.26 14.31 -18.88
CA SER A 417 -11.23 15.43 -18.80
C SER A 417 -10.79 16.66 -19.57
N VAL A 418 -9.48 16.94 -19.59
CA VAL A 418 -8.89 18.06 -20.35
C VAL A 418 -8.92 17.76 -21.84
N ALA A 419 -8.58 16.54 -22.25
CA ALA A 419 -8.66 16.10 -23.64
C ALA A 419 -10.09 16.15 -24.18
N ASP A 420 -11.07 15.71 -23.38
CA ASP A 420 -12.49 15.79 -23.72
C ASP A 420 -12.98 17.23 -23.83
N ALA A 421 -12.51 18.13 -22.97
CA ALA A 421 -12.85 19.55 -23.02
C ALA A 421 -12.24 20.24 -24.26
N ALA A 422 -11.00 19.90 -24.62
CA ALA A 422 -10.32 20.39 -25.83
C ALA A 422 -10.99 19.87 -27.11
N GLY A 423 -11.45 18.61 -27.11
CA GLY A 423 -12.19 18.02 -28.24
C GLY A 423 -13.61 18.55 -28.42
N ARG A 424 -14.21 19.16 -27.38
CA ARG A 424 -15.55 19.77 -27.41
C ARG A 424 -15.53 21.27 -27.71
N GLN A 425 -14.37 21.88 -27.92
CA GLN A 425 -14.31 23.29 -28.28
C GLN A 425 -14.99 23.45 -29.66
N PRO A 426 -16.11 24.18 -29.78
CA PRO A 426 -16.70 24.43 -31.08
C PRO A 426 -15.64 25.13 -31.90
N ALA A 427 -15.43 24.69 -33.14
CA ALA A 427 -14.67 25.47 -34.10
C ALA A 427 -15.25 26.89 -34.08
N VAL A 428 -14.54 27.82 -33.47
CA VAL A 428 -14.92 29.24 -33.53
C VAL A 428 -14.98 29.52 -35.02
N PRO A 429 -16.14 29.90 -35.60
CA PRO A 429 -16.17 30.26 -36.99
C PRO A 429 -15.16 31.39 -37.12
N ALA A 430 -14.13 31.17 -37.93
CA ALA A 430 -13.16 32.19 -38.26
C ALA A 430 -13.98 33.43 -38.62
N THR A 431 -13.95 34.42 -37.74
CA THR A 431 -14.63 35.68 -37.97
C THR A 431 -14.00 36.18 -39.25
N ALA A 432 -14.81 36.35 -40.28
CA ALA A 432 -14.39 36.84 -41.59
C ALA A 432 -13.74 38.21 -41.43
N GLY A 433 -12.44 38.20 -41.14
CA GLY A 433 -11.58 39.36 -41.11
C GLY A 433 -11.03 39.56 -42.51
N SER A 434 -11.60 40.55 -43.20
CA SER A 434 -11.00 41.35 -44.28
C SER A 434 -10.32 40.59 -45.42
N ALA A 435 -10.97 40.64 -46.58
CA ALA A 435 -10.40 40.37 -47.89
C ALA A 435 -8.99 41.01 -48.05
N PRO A 436 -8.05 40.34 -48.73
CA PRO A 436 -6.79 40.97 -49.11
C PRO A 436 -7.09 42.07 -50.15
N PRO A 437 -6.42 43.24 -50.10
CA PRO A 437 -6.57 44.24 -51.15
C PRO A 437 -5.95 43.71 -52.45
N ASP A 438 -6.74 43.78 -53.52
CA ASP A 438 -6.33 43.49 -54.89
C ASP A 438 -5.08 44.30 -55.26
N THR A 439 -4.01 43.60 -55.63
CA THR A 439 -2.84 44.21 -56.27
C THR A 439 -3.05 44.13 -57.79
N PRO A 440 -3.04 45.25 -58.54
CA PRO A 440 -3.16 45.19 -59.99
C PRO A 440 -1.86 44.65 -60.61
N ALA A 441 -1.99 43.63 -61.45
CA ALA A 441 -0.93 43.18 -62.34
C ALA A 441 -0.74 44.19 -63.49
N GLY A 442 0.52 44.52 -63.80
CA GLY A 442 0.87 45.08 -65.11
C GLY A 442 2.06 46.04 -65.13
N ALA A 443 3.27 45.51 -65.28
CA ALA A 443 4.31 46.05 -66.18
C ALA A 443 5.52 45.11 -66.22
N SER A 444 5.64 44.36 -67.31
CA SER A 444 6.92 43.81 -67.78
C SER A 444 7.52 44.80 -68.79
N PRO A 445 8.86 44.86 -68.93
CA PRO A 445 9.39 44.41 -70.22
C PRO A 445 10.71 43.61 -70.13
N ALA A 446 10.71 42.47 -70.83
CA ALA A 446 11.69 41.99 -71.83
C ALA A 446 13.17 41.67 -71.47
N PRO A 447 13.86 40.82 -72.29
CA PRO A 447 14.82 39.80 -71.84
C PRO A 447 16.25 39.92 -72.43
N ALA A 448 17.20 39.11 -71.92
CA ALA A 448 18.41 38.69 -72.65
C ALA A 448 19.04 37.39 -72.07
N ASP A 449 19.00 36.33 -72.90
CA ASP A 449 20.04 35.33 -73.24
C ASP A 449 20.77 34.44 -72.18
N THR A 450 20.21 33.22 -72.03
CA THR A 450 20.72 31.80 -72.06
C THR A 450 22.23 31.50 -72.30
N PRO A 451 22.76 30.25 -72.10
CA PRO A 451 22.80 29.28 -70.96
C PRO A 451 24.21 28.67 -70.69
N ALA A 452 24.31 27.71 -69.74
CA ALA A 452 25.17 26.48 -69.69
C ALA A 452 25.60 26.19 -68.23
N ASP A 453 25.71 24.99 -67.67
CA ASP A 453 25.49 23.58 -68.04
C ASP A 453 25.65 22.73 -66.73
N GLY A 454 25.10 21.52 -66.69
CA GLY A 454 25.61 20.36 -65.92
C GLY A 454 25.46 20.26 -64.38
N THR A 455 24.46 19.48 -63.92
CA THR A 455 24.44 18.68 -62.66
C THR A 455 25.36 17.43 -62.79
N PRO A 456 25.49 16.47 -61.82
CA PRO A 456 25.24 16.44 -60.37
C PRO A 456 26.32 15.69 -59.51
N THR A 457 26.16 15.72 -58.17
CA THR A 457 26.42 14.63 -57.16
C THR A 457 27.81 14.01 -56.91
N GLY A 458 28.19 13.86 -55.62
CA GLY A 458 29.11 12.80 -55.17
C GLY A 458 29.81 13.00 -53.80
N THR A 459 29.40 12.20 -52.80
CA THR A 459 30.03 11.68 -51.56
C THR A 459 31.49 12.05 -51.20
N PRO A 460 31.85 12.18 -49.91
CA PRO A 460 33.25 12.07 -49.47
C PRO A 460 33.56 10.71 -48.81
N ASP A 461 34.66 10.09 -49.23
CA ASP A 461 35.35 8.98 -48.57
C ASP A 461 36.85 9.29 -48.45
N GLY A 462 37.44 8.87 -47.33
CA GLY A 462 38.81 8.33 -47.23
C GLY A 462 40.02 9.27 -47.13
N GLY A 463 40.91 8.99 -46.16
CA GLY A 463 42.36 8.99 -46.43
C GLY A 463 43.32 9.48 -45.32
N ASP A 464 43.72 8.56 -44.45
CA ASP A 464 45.08 8.26 -43.93
C ASP A 464 46.19 9.33 -43.80
N ARG A 465 46.94 9.23 -42.68
CA ARG A 465 48.42 9.22 -42.53
C ARG A 465 48.77 9.20 -41.02
N ASP A 466 49.36 8.16 -40.44
CA ASP A 466 50.74 7.64 -40.54
C ASP A 466 51.75 8.34 -39.58
N GLY A 467 52.59 7.53 -38.90
CA GLY A 467 53.92 7.94 -38.41
C GLY A 467 54.12 8.34 -36.94
N GLY A 468 54.43 7.36 -36.07
CA GLY A 468 55.74 7.13 -35.43
C GLY A 468 56.49 8.19 -34.57
N GLN A 469 56.97 7.70 -33.40
CA GLN A 469 58.20 8.07 -32.65
C GLN A 469 58.34 9.51 -32.11
N GLY A 470 58.90 9.84 -30.94
CA GLY A 470 59.82 9.18 -30.01
C GLY A 470 60.61 10.29 -29.28
N ASP A 471 61.17 9.96 -28.11
CA ASP A 471 62.11 10.75 -27.26
C ASP A 471 61.55 11.99 -26.51
N GLY A 472 61.91 12.29 -25.26
CA GLY A 472 62.91 11.75 -24.35
C GLY A 472 63.44 12.88 -23.44
N GLY A 473 63.55 12.61 -22.12
CA GLY A 473 64.59 13.23 -21.28
C GLY A 473 64.24 14.30 -20.23
N THR A 474 64.37 13.90 -18.95
CA THR A 474 65.06 14.60 -17.81
C THR A 474 64.56 15.97 -17.29
N GLY A 475 64.50 16.27 -15.98
CA GLY A 475 64.90 15.56 -14.76
C GLY A 475 64.83 16.46 -13.49
N ALA A 476 65.07 15.83 -12.32
CA ALA A 476 65.43 16.37 -10.98
C ALA A 476 64.41 17.27 -10.22
N GLY A 477 64.24 17.20 -8.89
CA GLY A 477 64.88 16.43 -7.82
C GLY A 477 64.31 16.83 -6.44
N GLY A 478 64.53 16.01 -5.40
CA GLY A 478 64.15 16.35 -4.02
C GLY A 478 64.30 15.20 -3.02
N LYS A 479 65.51 15.06 -2.45
CA LYS A 479 65.91 14.13 -1.38
C LYS A 479 65.30 14.47 -0.02
N GLY A 480 65.16 13.45 0.84
CA GLY A 480 65.10 13.59 2.29
C GLY A 480 65.04 12.22 2.98
N ALA A 481 66.21 11.71 3.39
CA ALA A 481 66.42 10.42 4.06
C ALA A 481 66.48 10.57 5.59
N GLY A 482 66.29 9.48 6.32
CA GLY A 482 66.77 9.32 7.70
C GLY A 482 66.00 8.29 8.51
N GLY A 483 66.46 7.04 8.49
CA GLY A 483 66.05 6.01 9.45
C GLY A 483 67.09 5.84 10.57
N THR A 484 66.68 5.25 11.69
CA THR A 484 67.54 4.48 12.60
C THR A 484 66.66 3.60 13.49
N GLY A 485 66.94 2.30 13.49
CA GLY A 485 66.56 1.37 14.55
C GLY A 485 67.78 0.97 15.39
N GLY A 486 67.51 0.50 16.62
CA GLY A 486 68.45 -0.20 17.51
C GLY A 486 68.79 0.55 18.82
N PRO A 487 69.30 -0.15 19.85
CA PRO A 487 68.50 -0.88 20.84
C PRO A 487 68.76 -0.43 22.30
N SER A 488 67.85 -0.73 23.23
CA SER A 488 68.07 -1.03 24.66
C SER A 488 66.78 -1.51 25.30
#